data_AF-A0A495RIQ2-F1
#
_entry.id   AF-A0A495RIQ2-F1
#
_cell.length_a   1.000
_cell.length_b   1.000
_cell.length_c   1.000
_cell.angle_alpha   90.00
_cell.angle_beta   90.00
_cell.angle_gamma   90.00
#
_symmetry.space_group_name_H-M   'P 1'
#
loop_
_entity.id
_entity.type
_entity.pdbx_description
1 polymer ?
#
loop_
_entity_poly.entity_id
_entity_poly.type
_entity_poly.pdbx_seq_one_letter_code
_entity_poly.pdbx_strand_id
1 'polypeptide(L)' 'MFCKNLIVYEFDNGSFLSQINNDLLRKIAYTPCSPIDAIKNGFISPLDNGDVMKLSAELVKVDEND' A
#
# COMPACT_ATOMS: atom_id res chain seq x y z
N MET A 1 -13.62 -10.14 -8.23
CA MET A 1 -14.13 -9.80 -6.88
C MET A 1 -15.34 -8.89 -7.05
N PHE A 2 -16.42 -9.08 -6.29
CA PHE A 2 -17.59 -8.20 -6.30
C PHE A 2 -17.67 -7.39 -4.98
N CYS A 3 -18.14 -6.15 -5.04
CA CYS A 3 -18.34 -5.31 -3.86
C CYS A 3 -19.50 -5.86 -3.01
N LYS A 4 -19.25 -6.18 -1.74
CA LYS A 4 -20.30 -6.59 -0.79
C LYS A 4 -21.10 -5.41 -0.23
N ASN A 5 -20.46 -4.25 -0.15
CA ASN A 5 -21.03 -2.98 0.31
C ASN A 5 -20.59 -1.88 -0.68
N LEU A 6 -21.41 -0.84 -0.82
CA LEU A 6 -21.12 0.29 -1.71
C LEU A 6 -21.30 1.60 -0.94
N ILE A 7 -20.28 2.45 -1.02
CA ILE A 7 -20.33 3.84 -0.60
C ILE A 7 -19.96 4.67 -1.84
N VAL A 8 -20.73 5.71 -2.13
CA VAL A 8 -20.55 6.55 -3.32
C VAL A 8 -19.98 7.90 -2.90
N TYR A 9 -18.92 8.33 -3.59
CA TYR A 9 -18.29 9.64 -3.43
C TYR A 9 -18.31 10.36 -4.78
N GLU A 10 -18.68 11.64 -4.77
CA GLU A 10 -18.63 12.53 -5.93
C GLU A 10 -17.41 13.45 -5.81
N PHE A 11 -16.71 13.66 -6.92
CA PHE A 11 -15.53 14.53 -6.99
C PHE A 11 -15.74 15.59 -8.07
N ASP A 12 -15.61 16.86 -7.70
CA ASP A 12 -15.89 18.00 -8.57
C ASP A 12 -14.90 18.16 -9.75
N ASN A 13 -13.79 17.41 -9.75
CA ASN A 13 -12.73 17.56 -10.75
C ASN A 13 -12.03 16.23 -11.07
N GLY A 14 -12.17 15.76 -12.31
CA GLY A 14 -11.52 14.53 -12.81
C GLY A 14 -9.98 14.60 -12.87
N SER A 15 -9.40 15.79 -12.69
CA SER A 15 -7.94 16.01 -12.71
C SER A 15 -7.22 15.38 -11.52
N PHE A 16 -7.86 15.27 -10.34
CA PHE A 16 -7.23 14.70 -9.15
C PHE A 16 -6.90 13.21 -9.32
N LEU A 17 -7.83 12.44 -9.89
CA LEU A 17 -7.63 11.01 -10.11
C LEU A 17 -6.55 10.72 -11.16
N SER A 18 -6.36 11.63 -12.13
CA SER A 18 -5.34 11.49 -13.16
C SER A 18 -3.89 11.58 -12.63
N GLN A 19 -3.73 12.13 -11.42
CA GLN A 19 -2.43 12.24 -10.75
C GLN A 19 -2.10 11.01 -9.88
N ILE A 20 -3.07 10.13 -9.62
CA ILE A 20 -2.86 8.90 -8.86
C ILE A 20 -2.19 7.89 -9.80
N ASN A 21 -0.95 7.52 -9.48
CA ASN A 21 -0.18 6.54 -10.22
C ASN A 21 0.50 5.53 -9.28
N ASN A 22 1.08 4.48 -9.87
CA ASN A 22 1.69 3.39 -9.10
C ASN A 22 2.88 3.84 -8.25
N ASP A 23 3.64 4.84 -8.68
CA ASP A 23 4.79 5.35 -7.91
C ASP A 23 4.33 6.05 -6.63
N LEU A 24 3.24 6.81 -6.70
CA LEU A 24 2.62 7.40 -5.53
C LEU A 24 2.09 6.32 -4.58
N LEU A 25 1.35 5.33 -5.10
CA LEU A 25 0.77 4.27 -4.28
C LEU A 25 1.83 3.37 -3.63
N ARG A 26 2.97 3.14 -4.29
CA ARG A 26 4.11 2.38 -3.73
C ARG A 26 4.72 3.04 -2.49
N LYS A 27 4.77 4.37 -2.44
CA LYS A 27 5.29 5.11 -1.26
C LYS A 27 4.41 4.94 -0.01
N ILE A 28 3.15 4.59 -0.20
CA ILE A 28 2.15 4.38 0.87
C ILE A 28 1.60 2.94 0.84
N ALA A 29 2.39 2.00 0.32
CA ALA A 29 2.06 0.59 0.30
C ALA A 29 2.06 0.00 1.71
N TYR A 30 1.30 -1.08 1.89
CA TYR A 30 1.27 -1.80 3.15
C TYR A 30 2.66 -2.30 3.56
N THR A 31 2.99 -2.13 4.83
CA THR A 31 4.15 -2.74 5.49
C THR A 31 3.70 -3.46 6.75
N PRO A 32 4.35 -4.58 7.11
CA PRO A 32 4.07 -5.26 8.38
C PRO A 32 4.25 -4.35 9.59
N CYS A 33 3.45 -4.59 10.63
CA CYS A 33 3.59 -3.91 11.91
C CYS A 33 4.85 -4.41 12.66
N SER A 34 5.53 -3.48 13.30
CA SER A 34 6.51 -3.72 14.36
C SER A 34 5.77 -4.04 15.66
N PRO A 35 6.39 -4.75 16.63
CA PRO A 35 5.74 -5.07 17.91
C PRO A 35 5.24 -3.88 18.72
N ILE A 36 5.77 -2.69 18.47
CA ILE A 36 5.38 -1.44 19.15
C ILE A 36 4.33 -0.64 18.36
N ASP A 37 4.05 -1.02 17.12
CA ASP A 37 3.07 -0.31 16.32
C ASP A 37 1.66 -0.66 16.78
N ALA A 38 0.85 0.35 17.08
CA ALA A 38 -0.55 0.14 17.43
C ALA A 38 -1.37 -0.28 16.20
N ILE A 39 -1.24 0.44 15.07
CA ILE A 39 -1.92 0.18 13.80
C ILE A 39 -1.06 0.72 12.65
N LYS A 40 -0.92 -0.04 11.55
CA LYS A 40 -0.43 0.43 10.24
C LYS A 40 -1.39 0.06 9.12
N ASN A 41 -1.56 0.99 8.18
CA ASN A 41 -2.38 0.83 6.98
C ASN A 41 -1.55 1.15 5.74
N GLY A 42 -1.91 0.56 4.60
CA GLY A 42 -1.31 0.90 3.32
C GLY A 42 -1.99 0.17 2.16
N PHE A 43 -1.65 0.58 0.93
CA PHE A 43 -2.22 0.01 -0.28
C PHE A 43 -1.64 -1.37 -0.61
N ILE A 44 -2.45 -2.22 -1.21
CA ILE A 44 -2.06 -3.54 -1.72
C ILE A 44 -2.49 -3.68 -3.19
N SER A 45 -1.86 -4.59 -3.92
CA SER A 45 -2.33 -4.98 -5.25
C SER A 45 -3.71 -5.64 -5.14
N PRO A 46 -4.72 -5.19 -5.90
CA PRO A 46 -6.04 -5.82 -5.91
C PRO A 46 -6.05 -7.18 -6.64
N LEU A 47 -4.98 -7.47 -7.39
CA LEU A 47 -4.80 -8.70 -8.14
C LEU A 47 -3.68 -9.52 -7.49
N ASP A 48 -3.91 -10.82 -7.32
CA ASP A 48 -2.97 -11.78 -6.72
C ASP A 48 -1.89 -12.21 -7.73
N ASN A 49 -1.28 -11.21 -8.38
CA ASN A 49 -0.35 -11.39 -9.49
C ASN A 49 1.03 -10.95 -9.04
N GLY A 50 1.55 -11.51 -7.96
CA GLY A 50 2.98 -11.55 -7.64
C GLY A 50 3.78 -10.24 -7.42
N ASP A 51 3.49 -9.09 -8.06
CA ASP A 51 4.63 -8.39 -8.68
C ASP A 51 4.57 -6.87 -8.87
N VAL A 52 3.68 -6.10 -8.22
CA VAL A 52 3.69 -4.62 -8.41
C VAL A 52 3.79 -3.80 -7.12
N MET A 53 3.32 -4.31 -5.97
CA MET A 53 3.41 -3.60 -4.68
C MET A 53 4.06 -4.42 -3.57
N LYS A 54 4.61 -5.60 -3.87
CA LYS A 54 5.45 -6.30 -2.90
C LYS A 54 6.74 -5.50 -2.75
N LEU A 55 6.82 -4.73 -1.67
CA LEU A 55 8.11 -4.30 -1.15
C LEU A 55 8.94 -5.58 -0.97
N SER A 56 10.05 -5.68 -1.70
CA SER A 56 11.12 -6.58 -1.31
C SER A 56 11.42 -6.22 0.14
N ALA A 57 11.06 -7.13 1.05
CA ALA A 57 11.58 -7.10 2.40
C ALA A 57 13.08 -7.32 2.26
N GLU A 58 13.83 -6.28 1.90
CA GLU A 58 15.25 -6.23 2.19
C GLU A 58 15.33 -6.32 3.70
N LEU A 59 15.65 -7.54 4.13
CA LEU A 59 16.15 -7.86 5.44
C LEU A 59 17.09 -6.74 5.85
N VAL A 60 16.61 -5.86 6.73
CA VAL A 60 17.49 -5.05 7.58
C VAL A 60 18.26 -6.10 8.38
N LYS A 61 19.42 -6.50 7.86
CA LYS A 61 20.45 -7.14 8.67
C LYS A 61 20.78 -6.11 9.72
N VAL A 62 20.24 -6.31 10.92
CA VAL A 62 20.79 -5.69 12.11
C VAL A 62 22.19 -6.30 12.20
N ASP A 63 23.19 -5.52 11.78
CA ASP A 63 24.57 -5.83 12.09
C ASP A 63 24.69 -5.76 13.62
N GLU A 64 24.46 -6.90 14.27
CA GLU A 64 25.06 -7.19 15.56
C GLU A 64 26.55 -7.36 15.30
N ASN A 65 27.33 -6.30 15.51
CA ASN A 65 28.75 -6.44 15.78
C ASN A 65 29.04 -5.83 17.15
N ASP A 66 29.49 -6.74 18.03
CA ASP A 66 30.22 -6.52 19.28
C ASP A 66 31.29 -5.42 19.19
#